data_AF-A0A8H7N3U1-F1
#
_entry.id   AF-A0A8H7N3U1-F1
#
_cell.length_a   1.000
_cell.length_b   1.000
_cell.length_c   1.000
_cell.angle_alpha   90.00
_cell.angle_beta   90.00
_cell.angle_gamma   90.00
#
_symmetry.space_group_name_H-M   'P 1'
#
loop_
_entity.id
_entity.type
_entity.pdbx_description
1 polymer ?
#
loop_
_entity_poly.entity_id
_entity_poly.type
_entity_poly.pdbx_seq_one_letter_code
_entity_poly.pdbx_strand_id
1 'polypeptide(L)'
;MPRTSSPAIQTLSPLTVPHISCWSAAMKSDIKFLDPKAPVAIKVQAAIKQGDPDTLQELLDGQPGLATIRIGDATEARSLLHIATDWPGHIPNGPKIIKILVDAGGDVNATFVGKHTETPLHWAASNDDVLALDVLLDLGANIEAEGE
;
A
#
# COMPACT_ATOMS: atom_id res chain seq x y z
N MET A 1 -8.79 -68.68 7.56
CA MET A 1 -8.04 -67.78 8.47
C MET A 1 -6.58 -67.76 8.02
N PRO A 2 -5.95 -66.60 7.79
CA PRO A 2 -4.63 -66.53 7.17
C PRO A 2 -3.48 -66.16 8.13
N ARG A 3 -2.26 -66.40 7.61
CA ARG A 3 -0.97 -65.70 7.84
C ARG A 3 -0.12 -65.98 9.09
N THR A 4 1.10 -66.45 8.83
CA THR A 4 2.39 -65.77 9.11
C THR A 4 3.39 -66.18 8.02
N SER A 5 3.74 -65.34 7.04
CA SER A 5 4.79 -64.29 7.02
C SER A 5 6.23 -64.83 6.97
N SER A 6 6.94 -64.50 5.88
CA SER A 6 8.41 -64.44 5.82
C SER A 6 8.80 -63.13 5.09
N PRO A 7 9.87 -62.41 5.49
CA PRO A 7 10.11 -61.03 5.07
C PRO A 7 11.06 -60.94 3.87
N ALA A 8 10.80 -59.98 2.98
CA ALA A 8 11.76 -59.54 1.97
C ALA A 8 12.17 -58.10 2.28
N ILE A 9 13.46 -57.91 2.52
CA ILE A 9 14.15 -56.63 2.61
C ILE A 9 14.17 -56.04 1.19
N GLN A 10 13.66 -54.82 1.03
CA GLN A 10 13.94 -53.99 -0.15
C GLN A 10 14.70 -52.73 0.28
N THR A 11 15.84 -52.59 -0.38
CA THR A 11 16.83 -51.52 -0.31
C THR A 11 16.25 -50.18 -0.77
N LEU A 12 16.50 -49.13 0.01
CA LEU A 12 16.19 -47.74 -0.35
C LEU A 12 17.14 -47.26 -1.46
N SER A 13 16.59 -46.54 -2.44
CA SER A 13 17.33 -45.70 -3.39
C SER A 13 16.68 -44.31 -3.45
N PRO A 14 17.46 -43.25 -3.68
CA PRO A 14 17.07 -41.89 -3.32
C PRO A 14 16.06 -41.29 -4.30
N LEU A 15 15.11 -40.53 -3.75
CA LEU A 15 14.15 -39.73 -4.50
C LEU A 15 14.90 -38.61 -5.24
N THR A 16 14.92 -38.68 -6.57
CA THR A 16 15.28 -37.57 -7.44
C THR A 16 14.18 -36.51 -7.34
N VAL A 17 14.46 -35.39 -6.69
CA VAL A 17 13.56 -34.23 -6.62
C VAL A 17 13.62 -33.50 -7.97
N PRO A 18 12.50 -33.24 -8.67
CA PRO A 18 12.55 -32.39 -9.86
C PRO A 18 12.85 -30.96 -9.43
N HIS A 19 13.88 -30.39 -10.03
CA HIS A 19 14.28 -28.99 -9.87
C HIS A 19 13.19 -28.10 -10.48
N ILE A 20 12.27 -27.60 -9.66
CA ILE A 20 11.32 -26.56 -10.07
C ILE A 20 12.07 -25.23 -10.02
N SER A 21 12.86 -24.96 -11.07
CA SER A 21 13.28 -23.60 -11.39
C SER A 21 12.26 -23.01 -12.35
N CYS A 22 11.28 -22.29 -11.82
CA CYS A 22 10.64 -21.15 -12.47
C CYS A 22 9.55 -20.55 -11.58
N TRP A 23 9.44 -19.22 -11.63
CA TRP A 23 8.52 -18.32 -10.94
C TRP A 23 8.97 -17.76 -9.59
N SER A 24 10.11 -17.06 -9.60
CA SER A 24 10.16 -15.75 -8.94
C SER A 24 10.09 -14.68 -10.03
N ALA A 25 8.96 -14.62 -10.73
CA ALA A 25 8.56 -13.38 -11.37
C ALA A 25 8.15 -12.47 -10.23
N ALA A 26 9.03 -11.56 -9.82
CA ALA A 26 8.63 -10.39 -9.07
C ALA A 26 7.49 -9.75 -9.87
N MET A 27 6.27 -9.88 -9.37
CA MET A 27 5.12 -9.12 -9.83
C MET A 27 5.50 -7.66 -9.59
N LYS A 28 6.09 -7.01 -10.59
CA LYS A 28 6.18 -5.56 -10.61
C LYS A 28 4.72 -5.13 -10.69
N SER A 29 4.15 -4.77 -9.55
CA SER A 29 2.86 -4.12 -9.47
C SER A 29 2.90 -2.98 -10.49
N ASP A 30 2.08 -3.08 -11.53
CA ASP A 30 1.94 -2.01 -12.51
C ASP A 30 1.42 -0.78 -11.77
N ILE A 31 2.35 0.09 -11.35
CA ILE A 31 2.00 1.33 -10.67
C ILE A 31 1.13 2.13 -11.64
N LYS A 32 -0.13 2.35 -11.25
CA LYS A 32 -1.08 3.11 -12.03
C LYS A 32 -0.95 4.58 -11.67
N PHE A 33 -0.63 5.39 -12.67
CA PHE A 33 -0.53 6.83 -12.53
C PHE A 33 -1.81 7.52 -12.96
N LEU A 34 -2.14 8.62 -12.29
CA LEU A 34 -3.23 9.52 -12.65
C LEU A 34 -2.68 10.94 -12.80
N ASP A 35 -2.98 11.57 -13.94
CA ASP A 35 -2.60 12.96 -14.19
C ASP A 35 -3.17 13.86 -13.07
N PRO A 36 -2.33 14.63 -12.35
CA PRO A 36 -2.78 15.55 -11.31
C PRO A 36 -3.83 16.57 -11.77
N LYS A 37 -3.87 16.88 -13.08
CA LYS A 37 -4.81 17.81 -13.69
C LYS A 37 -6.12 17.15 -14.13
N ALA A 38 -6.23 15.83 -14.05
CA ALA A 38 -7.47 15.13 -14.34
C ALA A 38 -8.58 15.57 -13.37
N PRO A 39 -9.84 15.73 -13.81
CA PRO A 39 -10.92 16.18 -12.95
C PRO A 39 -11.14 15.32 -11.69
N VAL A 40 -10.95 14.00 -11.81
CA VAL A 40 -11.02 13.08 -10.67
C VAL A 40 -9.86 13.29 -9.69
N ALA A 41 -8.64 13.53 -10.19
CA ALA A 41 -7.47 13.80 -9.36
C ALA A 41 -7.66 15.09 -8.55
N ILE A 42 -8.18 16.13 -9.19
CA ILE A 42 -8.44 17.41 -8.53
C ILE A 42 -9.50 17.22 -7.42
N LYS A 43 -10.58 16.50 -7.71
CA LYS A 43 -11.66 16.26 -6.74
C LYS A 43 -11.20 15.44 -5.54
N VAL A 44 -10.47 14.34 -5.75
CA VAL A 44 -10.00 13.49 -4.64
C VAL A 44 -8.97 14.21 -3.78
N GLN A 45 -8.04 14.96 -4.39
CA GLN A 45 -7.09 15.79 -3.64
C GLN A 45 -7.81 16.87 -2.83
N ALA A 46 -8.83 17.51 -3.40
CA ALA A 46 -9.63 18.51 -2.70
C ALA A 46 -10.40 17.91 -1.52
N ALA A 47 -11.05 16.75 -1.69
CA ALA A 47 -11.76 16.06 -0.62
C ALA A 47 -10.82 15.68 0.54
N ILE A 48 -9.63 15.17 0.22
CA ILE A 48 -8.59 14.86 1.22
C ILE A 48 -8.17 16.13 1.96
N LYS A 49 -7.73 17.18 1.24
CA LYS A 49 -7.21 18.40 1.89
C LYS A 49 -8.27 19.18 2.67
N GLN A 50 -9.54 19.08 2.30
CA GLN A 50 -10.65 19.70 3.03
C GLN A 50 -11.16 18.83 4.18
N GLY A 51 -10.72 17.57 4.28
CA GLY A 51 -11.20 16.67 5.31
C GLY A 51 -12.65 16.25 5.12
N ASP A 52 -13.08 16.06 3.86
CA ASP A 52 -14.43 15.67 3.48
C ASP A 52 -14.51 14.14 3.28
N PRO A 53 -14.89 13.37 4.33
CA PRO A 53 -14.96 11.92 4.24
C PRO A 53 -16.10 11.44 3.34
N ASP A 54 -17.17 12.22 3.19
CA ASP A 54 -18.36 11.78 2.48
C ASP A 54 -18.11 11.84 0.97
N THR A 55 -17.57 12.97 0.48
CA THR A 55 -17.12 13.09 -0.92
C THR A 55 -15.98 12.11 -1.22
N LEU A 56 -15.06 11.90 -0.28
CA LEU A 56 -13.99 10.93 -0.47
C LEU A 56 -14.54 9.50 -0.64
N GLN A 57 -15.46 9.09 0.22
CA GLN A 57 -16.08 7.76 0.14
C GLN A 57 -16.85 7.60 -1.19
N GLU A 58 -17.62 8.60 -1.60
CA GLU A 58 -18.34 8.57 -2.88
C GLU A 58 -17.39 8.36 -4.07
N LEU A 59 -16.26 9.06 -4.09
CA LEU A 59 -15.26 8.92 -5.16
C LEU A 59 -14.62 7.53 -5.18
N LEU A 60 -14.32 6.96 -4.02
CA LEU A 60 -13.71 5.63 -3.89
C LEU A 60 -14.70 4.52 -4.26
N ASP A 61 -15.97 4.65 -3.85
CA ASP A 61 -17.04 3.73 -4.18
C ASP A 61 -17.33 3.74 -5.69
N GLY A 62 -17.29 4.92 -6.32
CA GLY A 62 -17.48 5.08 -7.76
C GLY A 62 -16.31 4.58 -8.61
N GLN A 63 -15.10 4.45 -8.05
CA GLN A 63 -13.90 4.02 -8.77
C GLN A 63 -13.05 3.05 -7.92
N PRO A 64 -13.44 1.76 -7.87
CA PRO A 64 -12.68 0.74 -7.15
C PRO A 64 -11.24 0.64 -7.69
N GLY A 65 -10.27 1.03 -6.86
CA GLY A 65 -8.86 1.12 -7.22
C GLY A 65 -8.27 2.54 -7.14
N LEU A 66 -9.11 3.57 -6.99
CA LEU A 66 -8.64 4.95 -6.82
C LEU A 66 -7.75 5.12 -5.57
N ALA A 67 -7.92 4.32 -4.52
CA ALA A 67 -7.04 4.35 -3.36
C ALA A 67 -5.61 3.81 -3.64
N THR A 68 -5.45 2.96 -4.66
CA THR A 68 -4.17 2.29 -5.00
C THR A 68 -3.34 3.04 -6.05
N ILE A 69 -3.92 4.04 -6.72
CA ILE A 69 -3.23 4.81 -7.75
C ILE A 69 -2.25 5.82 -7.15
N ARG A 70 -1.32 6.29 -7.98
CA ARG A 70 -0.44 7.41 -7.65
C ARG A 70 -0.77 8.63 -8.50
N ILE A 71 -0.93 9.78 -7.86
CA ILE A 71 -1.13 11.08 -8.50
C ILE A 71 0.23 11.59 -8.97
N GLY A 72 0.41 11.77 -10.28
CA GLY A 72 1.68 12.16 -10.89
C GLY A 72 2.05 11.29 -12.10
N ASP A 73 3.34 11.06 -12.30
CA ASP A 73 3.90 10.26 -13.38
C ASP A 73 5.10 9.41 -12.92
N ALA A 74 5.79 8.79 -13.88
CA ALA A 74 6.94 7.92 -13.58
C ALA A 74 8.16 8.67 -13.00
N THR A 75 8.18 10.00 -13.05
CA THR A 75 9.26 10.85 -12.53
C THR A 75 8.94 11.37 -11.14
N GLU A 76 7.69 11.75 -10.90
CA GLU A 76 7.22 12.24 -9.61
C GLU A 76 5.77 11.81 -9.37
N ALA A 77 5.52 11.01 -8.33
CA ALA A 77 4.15 10.63 -7.98
C ALA A 77 3.96 10.31 -6.50
N ARG A 78 2.75 10.60 -6.02
CA ARG A 78 2.31 10.46 -4.63
C ARG A 78 1.13 9.52 -4.53
N SER A 79 1.10 8.67 -3.52
CA SER A 79 -0.15 7.98 -3.16
C SER A 79 -1.15 8.98 -2.56
N LEU A 80 -2.43 8.61 -2.48
CA LEU A 80 -3.42 9.46 -1.80
C LEU A 80 -3.08 9.67 -0.30
N LEU A 81 -2.39 8.71 0.33
CA LEU A 81 -1.93 8.85 1.70
C LEU A 81 -0.82 9.89 1.86
N HIS A 82 0.10 10.00 0.88
CA HIS A 82 1.04 11.12 0.85
C HIS A 82 0.30 12.45 0.73
N ILE A 83 -0.77 12.53 -0.07
CA ILE A 83 -1.56 13.76 -0.18
C ILE A 83 -2.23 14.11 1.15
N ALA A 84 -2.68 13.11 1.91
CA ALA A 84 -3.30 13.31 3.23
C ALA A 84 -2.30 13.80 4.28
N THR A 85 -1.02 13.48 4.14
CA THR A 85 0.05 13.90 5.04
C THR A 85 0.96 14.98 4.47
N ASP A 86 0.64 15.51 3.28
CA ASP A 86 1.39 16.57 2.59
C ASP A 86 1.26 17.92 3.32
N TRP A 87 2.23 18.81 3.13
CA TRP A 87 2.19 20.16 3.71
C TRP A 87 0.87 20.88 3.34
N PRO A 88 0.22 21.59 4.28
CA PRO A 88 0.68 21.94 5.63
C PRO A 88 0.46 20.87 6.73
N GLY A 89 0.03 19.66 6.38
CA GLY A 89 -0.42 18.65 7.35
C GLY A 89 -1.71 19.08 8.06
N HIS A 90 -2.04 18.40 9.16
CA HIS A 90 -3.15 18.73 10.08
C HIS A 90 -4.49 18.91 9.37
N ILE A 91 -4.77 18.07 8.36
CA ILE A 91 -6.02 18.18 7.61
C ILE A 91 -7.23 17.91 8.53
N PRO A 92 -8.36 18.61 8.35
CA PRO A 92 -9.57 18.32 9.11
C PRO A 92 -9.94 16.84 8.94
N ASN A 93 -10.42 16.21 10.01
CA ASN A 93 -10.76 14.78 10.00
C ASN A 93 -9.63 13.83 9.53
N GLY A 94 -8.36 14.24 9.62
CA GLY A 94 -7.20 13.48 9.10
C GLY A 94 -7.22 11.99 9.44
N PRO A 95 -7.41 11.58 10.71
CA PRO A 95 -7.52 10.18 11.07
C PRO A 95 -8.61 9.41 10.32
N LYS A 96 -9.77 10.03 10.12
CA LYS A 96 -10.89 9.43 9.39
C LYS A 96 -10.56 9.32 7.89
N ILE A 97 -9.96 10.34 7.30
CA ILE A 97 -9.54 10.35 5.90
C ILE A 97 -8.51 9.25 5.62
N ILE A 98 -7.47 9.15 6.46
CA ILE A 98 -6.43 8.13 6.35
C ILE A 98 -7.03 6.73 6.46
N LYS A 99 -7.91 6.51 7.45
CA LYS A 99 -8.60 5.23 7.61
C LYS A 99 -9.42 4.85 6.38
N ILE A 100 -10.21 5.78 5.83
CA ILE A 100 -10.98 5.54 4.59
C ILE A 100 -10.07 5.13 3.44
N LEU A 101 -8.93 5.80 3.26
CA LEU A 101 -7.98 5.48 2.20
C LEU A 101 -7.38 4.08 2.37
N VAL A 102 -6.99 3.69 3.59
CA VAL A 102 -6.44 2.36 3.88
C VAL A 102 -7.51 1.27 3.76
N ASP A 103 -8.71 1.49 4.30
CA ASP A 103 -9.84 0.55 4.19
C ASP A 103 -10.25 0.32 2.73
N ALA A 104 -10.05 1.32 1.85
CA ALA A 104 -10.25 1.21 0.41
C ALA A 104 -9.07 0.56 -0.35
N GLY A 105 -8.06 0.06 0.37
CA GLY A 105 -6.90 -0.64 -0.18
C GLY A 105 -5.68 0.23 -0.45
N GLY A 106 -5.66 1.47 0.04
CA GLY A 106 -4.48 2.34 0.00
C GLY A 106 -3.31 1.71 0.77
N ASP A 107 -2.13 1.70 0.14
CA ASP A 107 -0.92 1.16 0.76
C ASP A 107 -0.37 2.14 1.80
N VAL A 108 -0.52 1.78 3.08
CA VAL A 108 -0.04 2.56 4.25
C VAL A 108 1.46 2.80 4.21
N ASN A 109 2.22 1.91 3.56
CA ASN A 109 3.67 1.98 3.41
C ASN A 109 4.08 2.38 1.99
N ALA A 110 3.17 3.00 1.21
CA ALA A 110 3.48 3.46 -0.12
C ALA A 110 4.73 4.35 -0.09
N THR A 111 5.68 4.08 -0.98
CA THR A 111 6.83 4.97 -1.17
C THR A 111 6.52 6.04 -2.21
N PHE A 112 7.01 7.25 -1.96
CA PHE A 112 7.03 8.33 -2.94
C PHE A 112 7.81 7.88 -4.20
N VAL A 113 7.30 8.23 -5.38
CA VAL A 113 8.03 8.06 -6.64
C VAL A 113 8.77 9.36 -6.90
N GLY A 114 10.10 9.32 -6.88
CA GLY A 114 10.93 10.48 -7.18
C GLY A 114 12.34 10.31 -6.63
N LYS A 115 12.91 11.42 -6.15
CA LYS A 115 14.28 11.45 -5.61
C LYS A 115 14.41 10.86 -4.21
N HIS A 116 13.31 10.79 -3.47
CA HIS A 116 13.26 10.30 -2.11
C HIS A 116 12.33 9.10 -2.04
N THR A 117 12.46 8.30 -0.99
CA THR A 117 11.64 7.09 -0.79
C THR A 117 10.65 7.24 0.37
N GLU A 118 10.35 8.50 0.71
CA GLU A 118 9.48 8.86 1.81
C GLU A 118 8.16 8.10 1.81
N THR A 119 7.67 7.80 3.01
CA THR A 119 6.36 7.20 3.24
C THR A 119 5.38 8.27 3.76
N PRO A 120 4.06 7.99 3.77
CA PRO A 120 3.09 8.87 4.42
C PRO A 120 3.45 9.16 5.88
N LEU A 121 4.07 8.20 6.59
CA LEU A 121 4.49 8.34 7.97
C LEU A 121 5.62 9.37 8.14
N HIS A 122 6.61 9.38 7.24
CA HIS A 122 7.68 10.38 7.28
C HIS A 122 7.15 11.80 7.06
N TRP A 123 6.19 11.97 6.15
CA TRP A 123 5.59 13.29 5.89
C TRP A 123 4.72 13.76 7.07
N ALA A 124 3.97 12.85 7.70
CA ALA A 124 3.25 13.15 8.94
C ALA A 124 4.21 13.62 10.05
N ALA A 125 5.33 12.90 10.23
CA ALA A 125 6.37 13.27 11.18
C ALA A 125 7.01 14.63 10.87
N SER A 126 7.32 14.91 9.60
CA SER A 126 7.88 16.19 9.16
C SER A 126 6.93 17.37 9.40
N ASN A 127 5.62 17.13 9.44
CA ASN A 127 4.60 18.15 9.68
C ASN A 127 4.18 18.27 11.15
N ASP A 128 4.80 17.49 12.06
CA ASP A 128 4.38 17.39 13.47
C ASP A 128 2.89 17.03 13.63
N ASP A 129 2.34 16.27 12.67
CA ASP A 129 0.94 15.84 12.66
C ASP A 129 0.79 14.55 13.46
N VAL A 130 0.72 14.70 14.78
CA VAL A 130 0.61 13.59 15.73
C VAL A 130 -0.63 12.74 15.46
N LEU A 131 -1.76 13.34 15.06
CA LEU A 131 -2.98 12.60 14.80
C LEU A 131 -2.87 11.73 13.53
N ALA A 132 -2.23 12.25 12.48
CA ALA A 132 -1.92 11.45 11.30
C ALA A 132 -0.88 10.36 11.60
N LEU A 133 0.13 10.67 12.42
CA LEU A 133 1.15 9.71 12.83
C LEU A 133 0.54 8.52 13.59
N ASP A 134 -0.26 8.80 14.62
CA ASP A 134 -0.91 7.78 15.46
C ASP A 134 -1.78 6.84 14.61
N VAL A 135 -2.64 7.39 13.75
CA VAL A 135 -3.53 6.56 12.93
C VAL A 135 -2.75 5.72 11.90
N LEU A 136 -1.65 6.24 11.35
CA LEU A 136 -0.83 5.49 10.39
C LEU A 136 -0.16 4.30 11.09
N LEU A 137 0.37 4.51 12.30
CA LEU A 137 0.96 3.45 13.12
C LEU A 137 -0.09 2.40 13.52
N ASP A 138 -1.28 2.83 13.94
CA ASP A 138 -2.41 1.94 14.26
C ASP A 138 -2.84 1.09 13.04
N LEU A 139 -2.68 1.63 11.83
CA LEU A 139 -2.98 0.95 10.57
C LEU A 139 -1.79 0.12 10.02
N GLY A 140 -0.70 0.00 10.78
CA GLY A 140 0.44 -0.84 10.44
C GLY A 140 1.49 -0.18 9.54
N ALA A 141 1.59 1.15 9.55
CA ALA A 141 2.74 1.83 8.99
C ALA A 141 4.04 1.34 9.66
N ASN A 142 5.07 1.10 8.85
CA ASN A 142 6.37 0.67 9.33
C ASN A 142 7.11 1.88 9.93
N ILE A 143 7.22 1.91 11.26
CA ILE A 143 7.98 2.94 11.98
C ILE A 143 9.48 2.95 11.63
N GLU A 144 10.00 1.81 11.18
CA GLU A 144 11.40 1.63 10.77
C GLU A 144 11.58 1.76 9.25
N ALA A 145 10.63 2.40 8.55
CA ALA A 145 10.83 2.69 7.13
C ALA A 145 12.06 3.57 6.94
N GLU A 146 12.90 3.24 5.96
CA GLU A 146 14.04 4.09 5.60
C GLU A 146 13.50 5.30 4.81
N GLY A 147 13.87 6.51 5.24
CA GLY A 147 13.67 7.77 4.53
C GLY A 147 15.01 8.41 4.17
N GLU A 148 15.00 9.45 3.32
CA GLU A 148 16.21 10.19 2.91
C GLU A 148 16.33 11.58 3.54
#